data_AF-A0A178VV71-F1
#
_entry.id   AF-A0A178VV71-F1
#
_cell.length_a   1.000
_cell.length_b   1.000
_cell.length_c   1.000
_cell.angle_alpha   90.00
_cell.angle_beta   90.00
_cell.angle_gamma   90.00
#
_symmetry.space_group_name_H-M   'P 1'
#
loop_
_entity.id
_entity.type
_entity.pdbx_description
1 polymer ?
#
loop_
_entity_poly.entity_id
_entity_poly.type
_entity_poly.pdbx_seq_one_letter_code
_entity_poly.pdbx_strand_id
1 'polypeptide(L)'
;MDETTERPTVSFSYSNWISNIKKSTREAYEAKPFSHWILLFFSGAAMLIAFPASSLLSRLYFSNGGKSKWIISWVAVAGWPITCLILLPTYIFQKIKPTPLNTKLVLSYVVLGFLSAADNLMYAYAYAYLPASTSSLLASSSLAFSALFGYLIVKNPLNASVINSIVVITGAMAIIALDSSSDRYSYISNSQYFAGFFWDIMGSALHGLIFALSELLFVKLLGRRSFHVALEQQVMVSLTAFAFTTIGMVVSNDFQGMSHEAKSFKGGESLYTQVLVWSAVTFQLGVLGATAVLFLASTVMAGVLNAVRVPITSVAAVILMHDPMSGFKILSLVLTFWGFSSYIYGSSSSNSSTQASSSSS
;
A
#
# COMPACT_ATOMS: atom_id res chain seq x y z
N MET A 1 38.01 -46.53 26.94
CA MET A 1 38.39 -45.65 25.83
C MET A 1 37.09 -45.18 25.20
N ASP A 2 36.56 -44.08 25.71
CA ASP A 2 35.40 -43.39 25.13
C ASP A 2 35.95 -42.22 24.30
N GLU A 3 35.65 -42.22 23.01
CA GLU A 3 36.01 -41.16 22.08
C GLU A 3 34.75 -40.31 21.82
N THR A 4 34.68 -39.18 22.51
CA THR A 4 33.58 -38.20 22.39
C THR A 4 33.65 -37.48 21.05
N THR A 5 32.66 -37.70 20.18
CA THR A 5 32.49 -36.97 18.93
C THR A 5 31.94 -35.56 19.22
N GLU A 6 32.82 -34.55 19.20
CA GLU A 6 32.42 -33.14 19.31
C GLU A 6 31.64 -32.69 18.05
N ARG A 7 30.43 -32.17 18.24
CA ARG A 7 29.71 -31.42 17.20
C ARG A 7 30.35 -30.03 17.07
N PRO A 8 30.62 -29.52 15.86
CA PRO A 8 31.14 -28.18 15.71
C PRO A 8 30.07 -27.16 16.13
N THR A 9 30.38 -26.41 17.18
CA THR A 9 29.61 -25.24 17.61
C THR A 9 29.91 -24.10 16.64
N VAL A 10 28.97 -23.82 15.73
CA VAL A 10 29.07 -22.64 14.87
C VAL A 10 28.81 -21.41 15.74
N SER A 11 29.85 -20.80 16.27
CA SER A 11 29.74 -19.54 17.02
C SER A 11 29.42 -18.41 16.03
N PHE A 12 28.28 -17.76 16.21
CA PHE A 12 27.87 -16.60 15.41
C PHE A 12 28.80 -15.43 15.74
N SER A 13 29.83 -15.21 14.92
CA SER A 13 30.76 -14.10 15.07
C SER A 13 30.15 -12.81 14.50
N TYR A 14 29.77 -11.92 15.41
CA TYR A 14 29.12 -10.63 15.09
C TYR A 14 29.99 -9.75 14.18
N SER A 15 31.33 -9.81 14.31
CA SER A 15 32.24 -9.03 13.46
C SER A 15 32.30 -9.56 12.03
N ASN A 16 32.27 -10.88 11.85
CA ASN A 16 32.21 -11.53 10.53
C ASN A 16 30.86 -11.29 9.85
N TRP A 17 29.78 -11.23 10.62
CA TRP A 17 28.46 -10.86 10.11
C TRP A 17 28.41 -9.40 9.63
N ILE A 18 28.94 -8.45 10.42
CA ILE A 18 29.02 -7.04 10.03
C ILE A 18 29.92 -6.83 8.81
N SER A 19 31.08 -7.50 8.75
CA SER A 19 31.99 -7.37 7.61
C SER A 19 31.39 -7.97 6.33
N ASN A 20 30.70 -9.11 6.43
CA ASN A 20 29.99 -9.72 5.31
C ASN A 20 28.80 -8.88 4.85
N ILE A 21 28.05 -8.26 5.75
CA ILE A 21 27.02 -7.28 5.38
C ILE A 21 27.67 -6.10 4.68
N LYS A 22 28.70 -5.49 5.26
CA LYS A 22 29.35 -4.32 4.66
C LYS A 22 29.91 -4.61 3.27
N LYS A 23 30.46 -5.81 3.06
CA LYS A 23 30.96 -6.28 1.76
C LYS A 23 29.81 -6.56 0.78
N SER A 24 28.76 -7.26 1.20
CA SER A 24 27.58 -7.55 0.38
C SER A 24 26.81 -6.28 -0.02
N THR A 25 26.66 -5.32 0.89
CA THR A 25 26.04 -4.02 0.61
C THR A 25 26.90 -3.20 -0.35
N ARG A 26 28.24 -3.27 -0.23
CA ARG A 26 29.17 -2.60 -1.14
C ARG A 26 29.14 -3.21 -2.54
N GLU A 27 29.15 -4.53 -2.65
CA GLU A 27 29.03 -5.25 -3.93
C GLU A 27 27.68 -4.98 -4.61
N ALA A 28 26.58 -4.94 -3.84
CA ALA A 28 25.27 -4.55 -4.36
C ALA A 28 25.21 -3.08 -4.81
N TYR A 29 25.92 -2.19 -4.10
CA TYR A 29 26.04 -0.77 -4.45
C TYR A 29 26.85 -0.55 -5.74
N GLU A 30 27.97 -1.27 -5.89
CA GLU A 30 28.85 -1.19 -7.06
C GLU A 30 28.25 -1.88 -8.31
N ALA A 31 27.30 -2.80 -8.14
CA ALA A 31 26.65 -3.53 -9.25
C ALA A 31 25.60 -2.73 -10.04
N LYS A 32 25.17 -1.55 -9.56
CA LYS A 32 24.09 -0.75 -10.17
C LYS A 32 24.57 0.67 -10.47
N PRO A 33 24.12 1.29 -11.59
CA PRO A 33 24.50 2.66 -11.92
C PRO A 33 23.94 3.65 -10.89
N PHE A 34 24.62 4.77 -10.67
CA PHE A 34 24.19 5.81 -9.70
C PHE A 34 22.75 6.32 -9.95
N SER A 35 22.32 6.36 -11.21
CA SER A 35 20.94 6.70 -11.59
C SER A 35 19.88 5.78 -10.98
N HIS A 36 20.20 4.50 -10.74
CA HIS A 36 19.32 3.55 -10.09
C HIS A 36 19.03 3.95 -8.64
N TRP A 37 20.07 4.32 -7.90
CA TRP A 37 19.96 4.72 -6.49
C TRP A 37 19.21 6.04 -6.33
N ILE A 38 19.44 6.99 -7.23
CA ILE A 38 18.66 8.24 -7.29
C ILE A 38 17.18 7.92 -7.50
N LEU A 39 16.86 7.09 -8.48
CA LEU A 39 15.48 6.78 -8.84
C LEU A 39 14.78 5.99 -7.73
N LEU A 40 15.50 5.09 -7.06
CA LEU A 40 15.00 4.38 -5.87
C LEU A 40 14.71 5.34 -4.71
N PHE A 41 15.61 6.29 -4.43
CA PHE A 41 15.42 7.29 -3.39
C PHE A 41 14.19 8.16 -3.66
N PHE A 42 14.07 8.72 -4.87
CA PHE A 42 12.92 9.55 -5.23
C PHE A 42 11.61 8.75 -5.24
N SER A 43 11.63 7.49 -5.68
CA SER A 43 10.44 6.63 -5.65
C SER A 43 10.00 6.29 -4.22
N GLY A 44 10.96 6.00 -3.34
CA GLY A 44 10.69 5.77 -1.93
C GLY A 44 10.17 7.02 -1.23
N ALA A 45 10.78 8.19 -1.48
CA ALA A 45 10.30 9.46 -0.96
C ALA A 45 8.90 9.80 -1.47
N ALA A 46 8.62 9.60 -2.76
CA ALA A 46 7.29 9.79 -3.34
C ALA A 46 6.27 8.88 -2.66
N MET A 47 6.58 7.59 -2.45
CA MET A 47 5.70 6.67 -1.73
C MET A 47 5.43 7.11 -0.28
N LEU A 48 6.48 7.52 0.45
CA LEU A 48 6.38 7.91 1.86
C LEU A 48 5.71 9.26 2.09
N ILE A 49 5.69 10.16 1.11
CA ILE A 49 5.06 11.48 1.22
C ILE A 49 3.65 11.47 0.62
N ALA A 50 3.50 10.87 -0.57
CA ALA A 50 2.30 11.04 -1.37
C ALA A 50 1.13 10.18 -0.85
N PHE A 51 1.37 8.97 -0.34
CA PHE A 51 0.29 8.21 0.30
C PHE A 51 -0.25 8.90 1.55
N PRO A 52 0.58 9.29 2.55
CA PRO A 52 0.06 10.03 3.70
C PRO A 52 -0.66 11.32 3.29
N ALA A 53 -0.11 12.07 2.34
CA ALA A 53 -0.77 13.27 1.83
C ALA A 53 -2.15 12.97 1.24
N SER A 54 -2.29 11.90 0.44
CA SER A 54 -3.59 11.51 -0.14
C SER A 54 -4.62 11.10 0.92
N SER A 55 -4.21 10.39 1.97
CA SER A 55 -5.07 10.01 3.09
C SER A 55 -5.54 11.24 3.88
N LEU A 56 -4.61 12.16 4.16
CA LEU A 56 -4.91 13.41 4.87
C LEU A 56 -5.82 14.33 4.06
N LEU A 57 -5.58 14.47 2.75
CA LEU A 57 -6.44 15.25 1.86
C LEU A 57 -7.85 14.66 1.74
N SER A 58 -7.97 13.33 1.68
CA SER A 58 -9.26 12.63 1.70
C SER A 58 -10.01 12.91 3.01
N ARG A 59 -9.31 12.90 4.14
CA ARG A 59 -9.91 13.23 5.44
C ARG A 59 -10.27 14.72 5.54
N LEU A 60 -9.43 15.60 5.00
CA LEU A 60 -9.64 17.05 4.96
C LEU A 60 -10.90 17.39 4.16
N TYR A 61 -11.12 16.71 3.04
CA TYR A 61 -12.36 16.82 2.26
C TYR A 61 -13.60 16.55 3.12
N PHE A 62 -13.65 15.43 3.84
CA PHE A 62 -14.80 15.12 4.70
C PHE A 62 -14.92 16.08 5.91
N SER A 63 -13.78 16.53 6.46
CA SER A 63 -13.76 17.47 7.59
C SER A 63 -14.29 18.86 7.21
N ASN A 64 -14.06 19.28 5.96
CA ASN A 64 -14.46 20.59 5.45
C ASN A 64 -15.84 20.60 4.76
N GLY A 65 -16.62 19.53 4.92
CA GLY A 65 -18.02 19.49 4.47
C GLY A 65 -18.27 18.68 3.20
N GLY A 66 -17.26 17.98 2.67
CA GLY A 66 -17.44 16.99 1.61
C GLY A 66 -18.31 15.83 2.08
N LYS A 67 -19.22 15.35 1.23
CA LYS A 67 -20.23 14.34 1.58
C LYS A 67 -20.17 13.12 0.69
N SER A 68 -19.86 13.30 -0.60
CA SER A 68 -19.80 12.19 -1.54
C SER A 68 -18.54 11.34 -1.32
N LYS A 69 -18.77 10.04 -1.19
CA LYS A 69 -17.70 9.03 -1.08
C LYS A 69 -17.26 8.56 -2.46
N TRP A 70 -18.17 8.62 -3.44
CA TRP A 70 -17.84 8.36 -4.83
C TRP A 70 -16.84 9.37 -5.38
N ILE A 71 -16.92 10.65 -4.98
CA ILE A 71 -15.93 11.66 -5.39
C ILE A 71 -14.53 11.26 -4.94
N ILE A 72 -14.34 10.91 -3.66
CA ILE A 72 -13.03 10.49 -3.16
C ILE A 72 -12.55 9.19 -3.80
N SER A 73 -13.45 8.21 -3.97
CA SER A 73 -13.14 6.96 -4.69
C SER A 73 -12.71 7.20 -6.14
N TRP A 74 -13.38 8.13 -6.84
CA TRP A 74 -13.09 8.52 -8.21
C TRP A 74 -11.76 9.28 -8.32
N VAL A 75 -11.52 10.22 -7.41
CA VAL A 75 -10.28 11.02 -7.34
C VAL A 75 -9.05 10.15 -7.12
N ALA A 76 -9.15 9.07 -6.33
CA ALA A 76 -8.06 8.12 -6.13
C ALA A 76 -7.54 7.51 -7.45
N VAL A 77 -8.39 7.38 -8.47
CA VAL A 77 -8.01 6.79 -9.77
C VAL A 77 -8.03 7.78 -10.92
N ALA A 78 -8.52 9.01 -10.72
CA ALA A 78 -8.51 10.08 -11.72
C ALA A 78 -7.10 10.48 -12.18
N GLY A 79 -6.09 10.21 -11.35
CA GLY A 79 -4.68 10.45 -11.66
C GLY A 79 -4.06 9.50 -12.70
N TRP A 80 -4.78 8.46 -13.16
CA TRP A 80 -4.26 7.45 -14.09
C TRP A 80 -3.51 7.99 -15.33
N PRO A 81 -3.86 9.16 -15.93
CA PRO A 81 -3.12 9.69 -17.07
C PRO A 81 -1.66 10.01 -16.75
N ILE A 82 -1.31 10.34 -15.50
CA ILE A 82 0.07 10.64 -15.09
C ILE A 82 0.98 9.42 -15.34
N THR A 83 0.50 8.22 -14.97
CA THR A 83 1.22 6.96 -15.21
C THR A 83 1.35 6.67 -16.70
N CYS A 84 0.29 6.97 -17.48
CA CYS A 84 0.33 6.84 -18.94
C CYS A 84 1.38 7.78 -19.56
N LEU A 85 1.46 9.03 -19.10
CA LEU A 85 2.46 10.01 -19.54
C LEU A 85 3.90 9.56 -19.24
N ILE A 86 4.13 8.88 -18.11
CA ILE A 86 5.45 8.31 -17.76
C ILE A 86 5.80 7.11 -18.66
N LEU A 87 4.79 6.35 -19.09
CA LEU A 87 4.96 5.19 -19.94
C LEU A 87 5.23 5.56 -21.41
N LEU A 88 4.61 6.62 -21.94
CA LEU A 88 4.71 7.05 -23.34
C LEU A 88 6.16 7.21 -23.87
N PRO A 89 7.10 7.87 -23.16
CA PRO A 89 8.49 7.97 -23.59
C PRO A 89 9.17 6.61 -23.87
N THR A 90 8.80 5.56 -23.13
CA THR A 90 9.39 4.23 -23.33
C THR A 90 8.98 3.62 -24.67
N TYR A 91 7.76 3.89 -25.14
CA TYR A 91 7.33 3.43 -26.46
C TYR A 91 7.88 4.28 -27.59
N ILE A 92 7.95 5.60 -27.40
CA ILE A 92 8.38 6.53 -28.45
C ILE A 92 9.91 6.48 -28.64
N PHE A 93 10.67 6.60 -27.56
CA PHE A 93 12.13 6.72 -27.63
C PHE A 93 12.84 5.37 -27.60
N GLN A 94 12.37 4.42 -26.77
CA GLN A 94 13.00 3.10 -26.65
C GLN A 94 12.40 2.07 -27.62
N LYS A 95 11.37 2.45 -28.39
CA LYS A 95 10.68 1.60 -29.39
C LYS A 95 10.23 0.24 -28.84
N ILE A 96 9.94 0.19 -27.54
CA ILE A 96 9.40 -1.00 -26.89
C ILE A 96 7.98 -1.20 -27.42
N LYS A 97 7.64 -2.43 -27.80
CA LYS A 97 6.27 -2.76 -28.22
C LYS A 97 5.41 -3.00 -26.98
N PRO A 98 4.17 -2.47 -26.92
CA PRO A 98 3.25 -2.77 -25.84
C PRO A 98 3.02 -4.27 -25.68
N THR A 99 2.79 -4.72 -24.45
CA THR A 99 2.46 -6.13 -24.21
C THR A 99 1.18 -6.52 -24.97
N PRO A 100 1.20 -7.61 -25.77
CA PRO A 100 0.03 -8.01 -26.54
C PRO A 100 -1.13 -8.37 -25.62
N LEU A 101 -2.26 -7.70 -25.82
CA LEU A 101 -3.46 -7.93 -25.04
C LEU A 101 -4.12 -9.24 -25.47
N ASN A 102 -4.17 -10.21 -24.55
CA ASN A 102 -4.98 -11.42 -24.69
C ASN A 102 -6.28 -11.25 -23.89
N THR A 103 -7.36 -11.92 -24.32
CA THR A 103 -8.67 -11.95 -23.64
C THR A 103 -8.55 -12.25 -22.14
N LYS A 104 -7.72 -13.23 -21.75
CA LYS A 104 -7.46 -13.58 -20.34
C LYS A 104 -6.81 -12.43 -19.56
N LEU A 105 -5.89 -11.70 -20.20
CA LEU A 105 -5.18 -10.58 -19.59
C LEU A 105 -6.11 -9.37 -19.42
N VAL A 106 -6.90 -9.06 -20.46
CA VAL A 106 -7.93 -8.01 -20.41
C VAL A 106 -8.94 -8.30 -19.31
N LEU A 107 -9.47 -9.52 -19.24
CA LEU A 107 -10.40 -9.92 -18.18
C LEU A 107 -9.78 -9.76 -16.78
N SER A 108 -8.50 -10.12 -16.63
CA SER A 108 -7.78 -9.96 -15.37
C SER A 108 -7.61 -8.50 -14.98
N TYR A 109 -7.31 -7.60 -15.94
CA TYR A 109 -7.28 -6.15 -15.69
C TYR A 109 -8.65 -5.58 -15.34
N VAL A 110 -9.72 -6.06 -16.00
CA VAL A 110 -11.09 -5.64 -15.67
C VAL A 110 -11.47 -6.04 -14.25
N VAL A 111 -11.18 -7.29 -13.86
CA VAL A 111 -11.43 -7.78 -12.50
C VAL A 111 -10.62 -6.99 -11.49
N LEU A 112 -9.31 -6.82 -11.70
CA LEU A 112 -8.45 -6.04 -10.80
C LEU A 112 -8.90 -4.57 -10.70
N GLY A 113 -9.33 -3.96 -11.81
CA GLY A 113 -9.86 -2.60 -11.84
C GLY A 113 -11.18 -2.48 -11.08
N PHE A 114 -12.09 -3.45 -11.22
CA PHE A 114 -13.32 -3.51 -10.43
C PHE A 114 -13.02 -3.64 -8.93
N LEU A 115 -12.12 -4.57 -8.56
CA LEU A 115 -11.71 -4.73 -7.16
C LEU A 115 -11.06 -3.45 -6.63
N SER A 116 -10.23 -2.77 -7.42
CA SER A 116 -9.61 -1.50 -7.04
C SER A 116 -10.63 -0.37 -6.87
N ALA A 117 -11.66 -0.29 -7.72
CA ALA A 117 -12.75 0.67 -7.55
C ALA A 117 -13.53 0.42 -6.25
N ALA A 118 -13.82 -0.85 -5.94
CA ALA A 118 -14.45 -1.24 -4.68
C ALA A 118 -13.56 -0.92 -3.47
N ASP A 119 -12.26 -1.22 -3.54
CA ASP A 119 -11.26 -0.91 -2.50
C ASP A 119 -11.23 0.59 -2.20
N ASN A 120 -11.10 1.42 -3.24
CA ASN A 120 -11.11 2.88 -3.08
C ASN A 120 -12.42 3.40 -2.50
N LEU A 121 -13.55 2.79 -2.84
CA LEU A 121 -14.84 3.14 -2.23
C LEU A 121 -14.87 2.77 -0.75
N MET A 122 -14.42 1.58 -0.36
CA MET A 122 -14.35 1.16 1.04
C MET A 122 -13.47 2.10 1.88
N TYR A 123 -12.29 2.48 1.38
CA TYR A 123 -11.45 3.49 2.04
C TYR A 123 -12.10 4.87 2.07
N ALA A 124 -12.84 5.29 1.03
CA ALA A 124 -13.59 6.55 1.08
C ALA A 124 -14.67 6.54 2.17
N TYR A 125 -15.33 5.40 2.41
CA TYR A 125 -16.23 5.22 3.55
C TYR A 125 -15.47 5.27 4.89
N ALA A 126 -14.29 4.67 4.98
CA ALA A 126 -13.45 4.72 6.17
C ALA A 126 -13.03 6.17 6.51
N TYR A 127 -12.49 6.92 5.55
CA TYR A 127 -12.07 8.32 5.74
C TYR A 127 -13.22 9.27 6.07
N ALA A 128 -14.46 8.92 5.71
CA ALA A 128 -15.62 9.71 6.08
C ALA A 128 -15.94 9.65 7.59
N TYR A 129 -15.55 8.57 8.27
CA TYR A 129 -15.98 8.30 9.64
C TYR A 129 -14.83 8.11 10.65
N LEU A 130 -13.63 7.78 10.19
CA LEU A 130 -12.47 7.55 11.05
C LEU A 130 -11.47 8.71 11.02
N PRO A 131 -10.73 8.94 12.11
CA PRO A 131 -9.50 9.73 12.07
C PRO A 131 -8.50 9.14 11.09
N ALA A 132 -7.71 10.00 10.42
CA ALA A 132 -6.70 9.54 9.46
C ALA A 132 -5.64 8.67 10.14
N SER A 133 -5.31 8.97 11.39
CA SER A 133 -4.41 8.18 12.25
C SER A 133 -4.93 6.78 12.59
N THR A 134 -6.25 6.61 12.73
CA THR A 134 -6.89 5.32 12.99
C THR A 134 -7.00 4.51 11.72
N SER A 135 -7.45 5.15 10.63
CA SER A 135 -7.54 4.52 9.32
C SER A 135 -6.19 4.01 8.84
N SER A 136 -5.09 4.76 9.05
CA SER A 136 -3.76 4.26 8.67
C SER A 136 -3.31 3.02 9.44
N LEU A 137 -3.70 2.89 10.72
CA LEU A 137 -3.41 1.71 11.53
C LEU A 137 -4.27 0.52 11.13
N LEU A 138 -5.55 0.71 10.83
CA LEU A 138 -6.42 -0.36 10.32
C LEU A 138 -5.98 -0.80 8.93
N ALA A 139 -5.64 0.14 8.05
CA ALA A 139 -5.07 -0.11 6.72
C ALA A 139 -3.78 -0.96 6.77
N SER A 140 -3.04 -0.94 7.88
CA SER A 140 -1.85 -1.79 8.06
C SER A 140 -2.17 -3.28 8.07
N SER A 141 -3.41 -3.64 8.41
CA SER A 141 -3.91 -5.02 8.37
C SER A 141 -3.93 -5.62 6.97
N SER A 142 -3.88 -4.78 5.93
CA SER A 142 -3.72 -5.24 4.54
C SER A 142 -2.51 -6.13 4.35
N LEU A 143 -1.45 -5.98 5.17
CA LEU A 143 -0.31 -6.89 5.17
C LEU A 143 -0.66 -8.30 5.66
N ALA A 144 -1.41 -8.39 6.76
CA ALA A 144 -1.85 -9.67 7.31
C ALA A 144 -2.75 -10.41 6.31
N PHE A 145 -3.68 -9.67 5.67
CA PHE A 145 -4.51 -10.24 4.60
C PHE A 145 -3.70 -10.60 3.35
N SER A 146 -2.72 -9.79 2.95
CA SER A 146 -1.82 -10.11 1.83
C SER A 146 -1.06 -11.41 2.08
N ALA A 147 -0.54 -11.61 3.30
CA ALA A 147 0.14 -12.84 3.69
C ALA A 147 -0.81 -14.05 3.63
N LEU A 148 -2.04 -13.89 4.14
CA LEU A 148 -3.06 -14.92 4.12
C LEU A 148 -3.47 -15.30 2.69
N PHE A 149 -3.78 -14.33 1.84
CA PHE A 149 -4.14 -14.58 0.44
C PHE A 149 -2.96 -15.07 -0.39
N GLY A 150 -1.74 -14.63 -0.10
CA GLY A 150 -0.52 -15.18 -0.68
C GLY A 150 -0.36 -16.67 -0.38
N TYR A 151 -0.66 -17.09 0.85
CA TYR A 151 -0.70 -18.52 1.21
C TYR A 151 -1.86 -19.26 0.53
N LEU A 152 -3.08 -18.72 0.52
CA LEU A 152 -4.25 -19.41 -0.02
C LEU A 152 -4.26 -19.51 -1.56
N ILE A 153 -3.86 -18.45 -2.25
CA ILE A 153 -3.99 -18.32 -3.71
C ILE A 153 -2.68 -18.68 -4.40
N VAL A 154 -1.57 -18.11 -3.93
CA VAL A 154 -0.24 -18.27 -4.56
C VAL A 154 0.51 -19.48 -3.98
N LYS A 155 0.05 -20.03 -2.84
CA LYS A 155 0.70 -21.13 -2.10
C LYS A 155 2.08 -20.75 -1.55
N ASN A 156 2.27 -19.48 -1.18
CA ASN A 156 3.49 -19.02 -0.52
C ASN A 156 3.59 -19.61 0.90
N PRO A 157 4.71 -20.23 1.30
CA PRO A 157 4.82 -20.87 2.60
C PRO A 157 4.72 -19.86 3.76
N LEU A 158 3.94 -20.19 4.79
CA LEU A 158 3.87 -19.40 6.01
C LEU A 158 4.95 -19.87 6.99
N ASN A 159 5.88 -18.98 7.29
CA ASN A 159 6.87 -19.19 8.34
C ASN A 159 6.40 -18.60 9.68
N ALA A 160 7.01 -19.05 10.78
CA ALA A 160 6.62 -18.64 12.13
C ALA A 160 6.66 -17.11 12.33
N SER A 161 7.57 -16.42 11.65
CA SER A 161 7.70 -14.96 11.74
C SER A 161 6.54 -14.23 11.04
N VAL A 162 6.07 -14.72 9.88
CA VAL A 162 4.87 -14.21 9.20
C VAL A 162 3.60 -14.53 10.00
N ILE A 163 3.53 -15.68 10.66
CA ILE A 163 2.41 -15.98 11.57
C ILE A 163 2.42 -15.00 12.75
N ASN A 164 3.58 -14.75 13.34
CA ASN A 164 3.73 -13.76 14.40
C ASN A 164 3.26 -12.37 13.95
N SER A 165 3.62 -11.93 12.73
CA SER A 165 3.16 -10.64 12.22
C SER A 165 1.64 -10.56 12.11
N ILE A 166 0.99 -11.63 11.63
CA ILE A 166 -0.47 -11.68 11.50
C ILE A 166 -1.13 -11.53 12.86
N VAL A 167 -0.65 -12.28 13.87
CA VAL A 167 -1.19 -12.23 15.23
C VAL A 167 -1.03 -10.85 15.84
N VAL A 168 0.17 -10.26 15.75
CA VAL A 168 0.48 -8.95 16.33
C VAL A 168 -0.35 -7.83 15.68
N ILE A 169 -0.46 -7.80 14.35
CA ILE A 169 -1.25 -6.79 13.63
C ILE A 169 -2.75 -6.94 13.95
N THR A 170 -3.23 -8.18 14.08
CA THR A 170 -4.63 -8.43 14.48
C THR A 170 -4.90 -7.94 15.91
N GLY A 171 -3.95 -8.17 16.83
CA GLY A 171 -4.01 -7.61 18.19
C GLY A 171 -4.01 -6.08 18.20
N ALA A 172 -3.19 -5.45 17.36
CA ALA A 172 -3.14 -4.00 17.20
C ALA A 172 -4.49 -3.41 16.75
N MET A 173 -5.20 -4.08 15.83
CA MET A 173 -6.56 -3.69 15.43
C MET A 173 -7.57 -3.86 16.57
N ALA A 174 -7.51 -4.98 17.30
CA ALA A 174 -8.42 -5.22 18.41
C ALA A 174 -8.27 -4.18 19.52
N ILE A 175 -7.03 -3.75 19.80
CA ILE A 175 -6.75 -2.67 20.76
C ILE A 175 -7.41 -1.35 20.34
N ILE A 176 -7.34 -0.99 19.04
CA ILE A 176 -8.02 0.20 18.53
C ILE A 176 -9.53 0.07 18.67
N ALA A 177 -10.10 -1.09 18.33
CA ALA A 177 -11.55 -1.32 18.42
C ALA A 177 -12.07 -1.12 19.85
N LEU A 178 -11.30 -1.57 20.85
CA LEU A 178 -11.64 -1.44 22.27
C LEU A 178 -11.57 0.00 22.77
N ASP A 179 -10.84 0.89 22.09
CA ASP A 179 -10.65 2.29 22.46
C ASP A 179 -11.51 3.27 21.63
N SER A 180 -12.60 2.78 21.04
CA SER A 180 -13.51 3.57 20.21
C SER A 180 -14.08 4.83 20.89
N SER A 181 -14.13 4.87 22.22
CA SER A 181 -14.68 6.01 22.97
C SER A 181 -13.75 7.22 23.00
N SER A 182 -12.43 7.01 23.05
CA SER A 182 -11.44 8.10 23.07
C SER A 182 -10.99 8.52 21.67
N ASP A 183 -11.20 7.66 20.67
CA ASP A 183 -10.74 7.83 19.31
C ASP A 183 -11.74 8.58 18.39
N ARG A 184 -13.03 8.55 18.72
CA ARG A 184 -14.10 9.08 17.87
C ARG A 184 -14.21 10.62 17.99
N TYR A 185 -14.38 11.31 16.86
CA TYR A 185 -14.73 12.74 16.87
C TYR A 185 -16.11 12.98 17.48
N SER A 186 -16.28 14.12 18.16
CA SER A 186 -17.52 14.46 18.88
C SER A 186 -18.80 14.48 18.03
N TYR A 187 -18.68 14.78 16.73
CA TYR A 187 -19.80 14.86 15.78
C TYR A 187 -20.13 13.54 15.06
N ILE A 188 -19.35 12.48 15.27
CA ILE A 188 -19.55 11.17 14.62
C ILE A 188 -20.24 10.24 15.61
N SER A 189 -21.27 9.51 15.20
CA SER A 189 -21.96 8.53 16.06
C SER A 189 -21.19 7.20 16.19
N ASN A 190 -21.50 6.40 17.22
CA ASN A 190 -20.87 5.08 17.40
C ASN A 190 -21.11 4.13 16.21
N SER A 191 -22.31 4.16 15.61
CA SER A 191 -22.64 3.33 14.45
C SER A 191 -21.84 3.74 13.21
N GLN A 192 -21.66 5.05 12.99
CA GLN A 192 -20.82 5.57 11.90
C GLN A 192 -19.34 5.20 12.10
N TYR A 193 -18.82 5.33 13.33
CA TYR A 193 -17.46 4.92 13.64
C TYR A 193 -17.25 3.42 13.37
N PHE A 194 -18.17 2.57 13.84
CA PHE A 194 -18.09 1.12 13.59
C PHE A 194 -18.23 0.79 12.10
N ALA A 195 -19.08 1.50 11.36
CA ALA A 195 -19.18 1.35 9.92
C ALA A 195 -17.85 1.73 9.24
N GLY A 196 -17.22 2.84 9.63
CA GLY A 196 -15.89 3.24 9.15
C GLY A 196 -14.83 2.17 9.43
N PHE A 197 -14.80 1.64 10.67
CA PHE A 197 -13.91 0.57 11.09
C PHE A 197 -14.09 -0.70 10.24
N PHE A 198 -15.34 -1.11 10.02
CA PHE A 198 -15.68 -2.26 9.19
C PHE A 198 -15.22 -2.06 7.73
N TRP A 199 -15.53 -0.90 7.14
CA TRP A 199 -15.13 -0.61 5.76
C TRP A 199 -13.61 -0.51 5.59
N ASP A 200 -12.88 -0.01 6.58
CA ASP A 200 -11.41 0.03 6.54
C ASP A 200 -10.80 -1.37 6.55
N ILE A 201 -11.30 -2.28 7.39
CA ILE A 201 -10.84 -3.69 7.41
C ILE A 201 -11.21 -4.40 6.11
N MET A 202 -12.41 -4.18 5.58
CA MET A 202 -12.81 -4.76 4.29
C MET A 202 -11.97 -4.22 3.14
N GLY A 203 -11.68 -2.91 3.12
CA GLY A 203 -10.73 -2.31 2.18
C GLY A 203 -9.35 -2.94 2.31
N SER A 204 -8.83 -3.06 3.54
CA SER A 204 -7.55 -3.72 3.81
C SER A 204 -7.48 -5.16 3.31
N ALA A 205 -8.53 -5.94 3.52
CA ALA A 205 -8.63 -7.30 3.01
C ALA A 205 -8.66 -7.33 1.48
N LEU A 206 -9.46 -6.45 0.86
CA LEU A 206 -9.56 -6.35 -0.58
C LEU A 206 -8.25 -5.91 -1.23
N HIS A 207 -7.57 -4.95 -0.62
CA HIS A 207 -6.24 -4.50 -1.01
C HIS A 207 -5.22 -5.64 -0.98
N GLY A 208 -5.24 -6.47 0.08
CA GLY A 208 -4.38 -7.65 0.15
C GLY A 208 -4.71 -8.70 -0.90
N LEU A 209 -5.98 -8.87 -1.25
CA LEU A 209 -6.41 -9.73 -2.35
C LEU A 209 -5.93 -9.21 -3.71
N ILE A 210 -6.04 -7.89 -3.95
CA ILE A 210 -5.55 -7.23 -5.17
C ILE A 210 -4.05 -7.49 -5.33
N PHE A 211 -3.26 -7.40 -4.25
CA PHE A 211 -1.84 -7.74 -4.28
C PHE A 211 -1.59 -9.19 -4.67
N ALA A 212 -2.27 -10.15 -4.04
CA ALA A 212 -2.09 -11.57 -4.34
C ALA A 212 -2.49 -11.93 -5.79
N LEU A 213 -3.59 -11.35 -6.29
CA LEU A 213 -4.02 -11.54 -7.68
C LEU A 213 -3.07 -10.85 -8.67
N SER A 214 -2.54 -9.68 -8.32
CA SER A 214 -1.53 -8.99 -9.13
C SER A 214 -0.24 -9.79 -9.22
N GLU A 215 0.22 -10.39 -8.12
CA GLU A 215 1.37 -11.28 -8.13
C GLU A 215 1.11 -12.52 -9.01
N LEU A 216 -0.06 -13.14 -8.88
CA LEU A 216 -0.46 -14.27 -9.72
C LEU A 216 -0.45 -13.91 -11.22
N LEU A 217 -0.92 -12.71 -11.56
CA LEU A 217 -0.94 -12.19 -12.92
C LEU A 217 0.48 -12.04 -13.48
N PHE A 218 1.39 -11.47 -12.67
CA PHE A 218 2.80 -11.35 -13.04
C PHE A 218 3.48 -12.71 -13.24
N VAL A 219 3.19 -13.70 -12.39
CA VAL A 219 3.80 -15.02 -12.48
C VAL A 219 3.24 -15.80 -13.68
N LYS A 220 1.93 -15.78 -13.90
CA LYS A 220 1.28 -16.65 -14.90
C LYS A 220 1.17 -16.08 -16.30
N LEU A 221 0.96 -14.77 -16.44
CA LEU A 221 0.57 -14.17 -17.74
C LEU A 221 1.60 -13.19 -18.28
N LEU A 222 2.24 -12.41 -17.41
CA LEU A 222 3.15 -11.35 -17.86
C LEU A 222 4.63 -11.78 -17.82
N GLY A 223 4.98 -12.72 -16.94
CA GLY A 223 6.36 -13.01 -16.58
C GLY A 223 6.99 -11.81 -15.85
N ARG A 224 7.87 -12.05 -14.88
CA ARG A 224 8.57 -10.98 -14.12
C ARG A 224 9.63 -10.24 -14.97
N ARG A 225 9.29 -9.81 -16.19
CA ARG A 225 10.28 -9.52 -17.24
C ARG A 225 10.72 -8.06 -17.31
N SER A 226 9.90 -7.07 -16.92
CA SER A 226 10.28 -5.65 -17.04
C SER A 226 9.40 -4.68 -16.25
N PHE A 227 9.98 -3.53 -15.86
CA PHE A 227 9.27 -2.44 -15.18
C PHE A 227 8.14 -1.82 -16.02
N HIS A 228 8.31 -1.72 -17.35
CA HIS A 228 7.27 -1.18 -18.23
C HIS A 228 5.97 -2.01 -18.18
N VAL A 229 6.07 -3.33 -17.99
CA VAL A 229 4.91 -4.22 -17.92
C VAL A 229 4.07 -3.96 -16.66
N ALA A 230 4.71 -3.57 -15.56
CA ALA A 230 3.97 -3.18 -14.37
C ALA A 230 3.34 -1.79 -14.48
N LEU A 231 4.00 -0.86 -15.17
CA LEU A 231 3.38 0.41 -15.52
C LEU A 231 2.16 0.19 -16.44
N GLU A 232 2.25 -0.71 -17.43
CA GLU A 232 1.12 -1.11 -18.28
C GLU A 232 -0.04 -1.68 -17.45
N GLN A 233 0.24 -2.65 -16.58
CA GLN A 233 -0.76 -3.20 -15.67
C GLN A 233 -1.37 -2.10 -14.80
N GLN A 234 -0.56 -1.20 -14.23
CA GLN A 234 -1.05 -0.11 -13.40
C GLN A 234 -1.96 0.85 -14.19
N VAL A 235 -1.58 1.23 -15.42
CA VAL A 235 -2.43 2.06 -16.29
C VAL A 235 -3.75 1.36 -16.58
N MET A 236 -3.73 0.08 -16.96
CA MET A 236 -4.94 -0.66 -17.33
C MET A 236 -5.87 -0.87 -16.14
N VAL A 237 -5.32 -1.21 -14.97
CA VAL A 237 -6.10 -1.35 -13.72
C VAL A 237 -6.68 -0.01 -13.29
N SER A 238 -5.89 1.07 -13.28
CA SER A 238 -6.36 2.41 -12.92
C SER A 238 -7.39 2.95 -13.90
N LEU A 239 -7.23 2.73 -15.21
CA LEU A 239 -8.20 3.12 -16.23
C LEU A 239 -9.53 2.38 -16.04
N THR A 240 -9.47 1.07 -15.79
CA THR A 240 -10.68 0.28 -15.57
C THR A 240 -11.35 0.67 -14.25
N ALA A 241 -10.59 0.87 -13.18
CA ALA A 241 -11.11 1.37 -11.90
C ALA A 241 -11.76 2.75 -12.08
N PHE A 242 -11.14 3.64 -12.85
CA PHE A 242 -11.68 4.95 -13.21
C PHE A 242 -13.00 4.84 -13.97
N ALA A 243 -13.14 3.89 -14.88
CA ALA A 243 -14.41 3.65 -15.56
C ALA A 243 -15.52 3.23 -14.58
N PHE A 244 -15.23 2.28 -13.67
CA PHE A 244 -16.19 1.84 -12.65
C PHE A 244 -16.57 2.95 -11.66
N THR A 245 -15.60 3.72 -11.17
CA THR A 245 -15.89 4.85 -10.26
C THR A 245 -16.62 5.98 -10.98
N THR A 246 -16.35 6.21 -12.27
CA THR A 246 -17.10 7.16 -13.11
C THR A 246 -18.56 6.72 -13.26
N ILE A 247 -18.82 5.43 -13.49
CA ILE A 247 -20.19 4.88 -13.50
C ILE A 247 -20.87 5.14 -12.15
N GLY A 248 -20.17 4.86 -11.04
CA GLY A 248 -20.67 5.14 -9.69
C GLY A 248 -21.04 6.61 -9.49
N MET A 249 -20.17 7.53 -9.92
CA MET A 249 -20.38 8.98 -9.90
C MET A 249 -21.60 9.44 -10.73
N VAL A 250 -21.84 8.82 -11.89
CA VAL A 250 -23.01 9.10 -12.71
C VAL A 250 -24.29 8.60 -12.03
N VAL A 251 -24.28 7.37 -11.51
CA VAL A 251 -25.44 6.76 -10.86
C VAL A 251 -25.83 7.52 -9.58
N SER A 252 -24.85 8.04 -8.83
CA SER A 252 -25.09 8.81 -7.61
C SER A 252 -25.45 10.28 -7.86
N ASN A 253 -25.43 10.76 -9.12
CA ASN A 253 -25.56 12.18 -9.48
C ASN A 253 -24.54 13.10 -8.77
N ASP A 254 -23.38 12.54 -8.40
CA ASP A 254 -22.35 13.28 -7.66
C ASP A 254 -21.58 14.26 -8.55
N PHE A 255 -21.61 14.10 -9.88
CA PHE A 255 -21.05 15.10 -10.80
C PHE A 255 -21.77 16.44 -10.70
N GLN A 256 -23.12 16.44 -10.62
CA GLN A 256 -23.87 17.66 -10.35
C GLN A 256 -23.66 18.12 -8.89
N GLY A 257 -23.56 17.14 -7.98
CA GLY A 257 -23.29 17.37 -6.55
C GLY A 257 -22.00 18.14 -6.28
N MET A 258 -20.94 17.92 -7.06
CA MET A 258 -19.64 18.61 -6.91
C MET A 258 -19.78 20.13 -6.88
N SER A 259 -20.55 20.73 -7.79
CA SER A 259 -20.69 22.19 -7.84
C SER A 259 -21.41 22.74 -6.61
N HIS A 260 -22.42 22.02 -6.11
CA HIS A 260 -23.13 22.41 -4.90
C HIS A 260 -22.24 22.22 -3.66
N GLU A 261 -21.51 21.10 -3.60
CA GLU A 261 -20.61 20.78 -2.50
C GLU A 261 -19.47 21.81 -2.39
N ALA A 262 -18.84 22.15 -3.52
CA ALA A 262 -17.78 23.15 -3.60
C ALA A 262 -18.20 24.52 -3.05
N LYS A 263 -19.45 24.95 -3.30
CA LYS A 263 -20.01 26.21 -2.77
C LYS A 263 -20.16 26.21 -1.25
N SER A 264 -20.55 25.06 -0.69
CA SER A 264 -20.73 24.87 0.75
C SER A 264 -19.45 24.47 1.49
N PHE A 265 -18.35 24.27 0.76
CA PHE A 265 -17.11 23.75 1.31
C PHE A 265 -16.41 24.78 2.20
N LYS A 266 -15.96 24.33 3.37
CA LYS A 266 -15.20 25.18 4.30
C LYS A 266 -13.84 25.50 3.70
N GLY A 267 -13.63 26.76 3.31
CA GLY A 267 -12.45 27.21 2.56
C GLY A 267 -12.75 27.60 1.11
N GLY A 268 -14.01 27.46 0.66
CA GLY A 268 -14.50 27.88 -0.64
C GLY A 268 -14.16 26.92 -1.78
N GLU A 269 -14.65 27.25 -2.98
CA GLU A 269 -14.51 26.42 -4.18
C GLU A 269 -13.05 26.17 -4.57
N SER A 270 -12.17 27.16 -4.39
CA SER A 270 -10.74 27.02 -4.72
C SER A 270 -10.05 25.94 -3.87
N LEU A 271 -10.30 25.95 -2.55
CA LEU A 271 -9.71 24.96 -1.65
C LEU A 271 -10.30 23.57 -1.92
N TYR A 272 -11.59 23.49 -2.24
CA TYR A 272 -12.22 22.24 -2.69
C TYR A 272 -11.51 21.64 -3.90
N THR A 273 -11.32 22.43 -4.97
CA THR A 273 -10.63 21.98 -6.18
C THR A 273 -9.19 21.58 -5.89
N GLN A 274 -8.47 22.35 -5.07
CA GLN A 274 -7.10 22.00 -4.67
C GLN A 274 -7.04 20.66 -3.93
N VAL A 275 -7.96 20.40 -3.02
CA VAL A 275 -8.01 19.12 -2.28
C VAL A 275 -8.23 17.96 -3.24
N LEU A 276 -9.17 18.07 -4.18
CA LEU A 276 -9.42 16.99 -5.15
C LEU A 276 -8.23 16.78 -6.11
N VAL A 277 -7.67 17.86 -6.66
CA VAL A 277 -6.53 17.77 -7.60
C VAL A 277 -5.30 17.19 -6.92
N TRP A 278 -4.93 17.70 -5.74
CA TRP A 278 -3.77 17.18 -5.02
C TRP A 278 -4.01 15.77 -4.50
N SER A 279 -5.25 15.38 -4.17
CA SER A 279 -5.56 14.00 -3.82
C SER A 279 -5.30 13.06 -5.00
N ALA A 280 -5.76 13.40 -6.21
CA ALA A 280 -5.51 12.60 -7.41
C ALA A 280 -4.01 12.49 -7.73
N VAL A 281 -3.29 13.61 -7.67
CA VAL A 281 -1.85 13.67 -7.95
C VAL A 281 -1.07 12.85 -6.92
N THR A 282 -1.30 13.08 -5.64
CA THR A 282 -0.55 12.40 -4.56
C THR A 282 -0.86 10.91 -4.50
N PHE A 283 -2.12 10.51 -4.68
CA PHE A 283 -2.45 9.09 -4.75
C PHE A 283 -1.72 8.40 -5.91
N GLN A 284 -1.77 8.99 -7.10
CA GLN A 284 -1.11 8.40 -8.27
C GLN A 284 0.41 8.34 -8.12
N LEU A 285 1.04 9.40 -7.59
CA LEU A 285 2.47 9.42 -7.29
C LEU A 285 2.86 8.38 -6.23
N GLY A 286 2.00 8.15 -5.23
CA GLY A 286 2.21 7.12 -4.23
C GLY A 286 2.22 5.72 -4.84
N VAL A 287 1.23 5.41 -5.69
CA VAL A 287 1.13 4.13 -6.40
C VAL A 287 2.29 3.91 -7.38
N LEU A 288 2.67 4.96 -8.12
CA LEU A 288 3.85 4.95 -8.99
C LEU A 288 5.13 4.68 -8.20
N GLY A 289 5.34 5.39 -7.09
CA GLY A 289 6.50 5.23 -6.22
C GLY A 289 6.58 3.82 -5.64
N ALA A 290 5.47 3.28 -5.16
CA ALA A 290 5.40 1.90 -4.67
C ALA A 290 5.74 0.87 -5.76
N THR A 291 5.19 1.06 -6.97
CA THR A 291 5.50 0.20 -8.12
C THR A 291 6.98 0.28 -8.47
N ALA A 292 7.56 1.48 -8.50
CA ALA A 292 8.99 1.66 -8.78
C ALA A 292 9.89 1.01 -7.72
N VAL A 293 9.60 1.18 -6.43
CA VAL A 293 10.37 0.53 -5.34
C VAL A 293 10.30 -1.00 -5.45
N LEU A 294 9.11 -1.54 -5.72
CA LEU A 294 8.90 -2.98 -5.90
C LEU A 294 9.81 -3.56 -6.99
N PHE A 295 9.98 -2.83 -8.09
CA PHE A 295 10.78 -3.25 -9.24
C PHE A 295 12.28 -2.95 -9.11
N LEU A 296 12.65 -1.82 -8.50
CA LEU A 296 14.04 -1.39 -8.42
C LEU A 296 14.79 -2.11 -7.30
N ALA A 297 14.12 -2.34 -6.17
CA ALA A 297 14.75 -2.94 -5.00
C ALA A 297 14.26 -4.37 -4.76
N SER A 298 13.09 -4.52 -4.14
CA SER A 298 12.49 -5.83 -3.83
C SER A 298 11.10 -5.66 -3.22
N THR A 299 10.36 -6.77 -3.15
CA THR A 299 9.13 -6.90 -2.35
C THR A 299 9.38 -6.60 -0.87
N VAL A 300 10.53 -7.02 -0.34
CA VAL A 300 10.94 -6.77 1.05
C VAL A 300 11.10 -5.27 1.31
N MET A 301 11.82 -4.55 0.43
CA MET A 301 12.02 -3.09 0.58
C MET A 301 10.70 -2.33 0.45
N ALA A 302 9.83 -2.70 -0.49
CA ALA A 302 8.49 -2.14 -0.58
C ALA A 302 7.67 -2.37 0.70
N GLY A 303 7.82 -3.55 1.32
CA GLY A 303 7.26 -3.86 2.63
C GLY A 303 7.79 -2.96 3.76
N VAL A 304 9.11 -2.73 3.80
CA VAL A 304 9.74 -1.80 4.77
C VAL A 304 9.20 -0.38 4.62
N LEU A 305 9.14 0.13 3.39
CA LEU A 305 8.61 1.48 3.15
C LEU A 305 7.13 1.59 3.51
N ASN A 306 6.32 0.56 3.25
CA ASN A 306 4.94 0.51 3.71
C ASN A 306 4.84 0.51 5.24
N ALA A 307 5.74 -0.18 5.94
CA ALA A 307 5.79 -0.20 7.39
C ALA A 307 6.10 1.17 7.99
N VAL A 308 7.02 1.92 7.36
CA VAL A 308 7.41 3.28 7.75
C VAL A 308 6.33 4.30 7.39
N ARG A 309 5.60 4.09 6.29
CA ARG A 309 4.48 4.94 5.86
C ARG A 309 3.38 5.05 6.92
N VAL A 310 3.03 3.96 7.60
CA VAL A 310 1.95 3.94 8.59
C VAL A 310 2.19 4.94 9.74
N PRO A 311 3.33 4.90 10.47
CA PRO A 311 3.58 5.87 11.52
C PRO A 311 3.77 7.28 11.01
N ILE A 312 4.35 7.48 9.82
CA ILE A 312 4.40 8.82 9.21
C ILE A 312 2.97 9.37 9.03
N THR A 313 2.04 8.55 8.53
CA THR A 313 0.64 8.96 8.34
C THR A 313 -0.02 9.28 9.67
N SER A 314 0.15 8.43 10.68
CA SER A 314 -0.46 8.65 12.00
C SER A 314 0.09 9.91 12.68
N VAL A 315 1.41 10.14 12.64
CA VAL A 315 2.03 11.34 13.22
C VAL A 315 1.61 12.60 12.45
N ALA A 316 1.62 12.56 11.11
CA ALA A 316 1.19 13.69 10.29
C ALA A 316 -0.29 14.04 10.53
N ALA A 317 -1.16 13.04 10.74
CA ALA A 317 -2.56 13.25 11.09
C ALA A 317 -2.72 13.95 12.45
N VAL A 318 -1.94 13.55 13.46
CA VAL A 318 -1.97 14.21 14.78
C VAL A 318 -1.49 15.66 14.69
N ILE A 319 -0.42 15.93 13.95
CA ILE A 319 0.15 17.29 13.85
C ILE A 319 -0.74 18.21 13.00
N LEU A 320 -1.19 17.75 11.83
CA LEU A 320 -1.87 18.60 10.85
C LEU A 320 -3.39 18.62 10.99
N MET A 321 -4.00 17.53 11.47
CA MET A 321 -5.46 17.41 11.61
C MET A 321 -5.92 17.45 13.07
N HIS A 322 -4.98 17.50 14.02
CA HIS A 322 -5.26 17.45 15.46
C HIS A 322 -6.08 16.21 15.85
N ASP A 323 -5.76 15.06 15.22
CA ASP A 323 -6.38 13.78 15.54
C ASP A 323 -6.16 13.39 17.01
N PRO A 324 -7.17 12.78 17.66
CA PRO A 324 -7.01 12.29 19.03
C PRO A 324 -5.95 11.18 19.07
N MET A 325 -5.01 11.25 20.00
CA MET A 325 -3.95 10.25 20.15
C MET A 325 -3.96 9.66 21.57
N SER A 326 -4.65 8.52 21.72
CA SER A 326 -4.74 7.80 22.98
C SER A 326 -3.52 6.90 23.24
N GLY A 327 -3.35 6.45 24.49
CA GLY A 327 -2.32 5.47 24.85
C GLY A 327 -2.49 4.13 24.09
N PHE A 328 -3.74 3.70 23.86
CA PHE A 328 -4.04 2.49 23.08
C PHE A 328 -3.68 2.64 21.61
N LYS A 329 -3.90 3.83 21.02
CA LYS A 329 -3.46 4.12 19.64
C LYS A 329 -1.94 4.11 19.52
N ILE A 330 -1.22 4.66 20.49
CA ILE A 330 0.25 4.60 20.55
C ILE A 330 0.72 3.14 20.67
N LEU A 331 0.09 2.35 21.55
CA LEU A 331 0.41 0.93 21.67
C LEU A 331 0.17 0.17 20.36
N SER A 332 -0.95 0.43 19.68
CA SER A 332 -1.27 -0.17 18.38
C SER A 332 -0.25 0.22 17.29
N LEU A 333 0.23 1.45 17.29
CA LEU A 333 1.32 1.91 16.41
C LEU A 333 2.60 1.09 16.62
N VAL A 334 3.01 0.89 17.88
CA VAL A 334 4.20 0.10 18.23
C VAL A 334 4.05 -1.37 17.82
N LEU A 335 2.89 -1.97 18.09
CA LEU A 335 2.59 -3.34 17.68
C LEU A 335 2.57 -3.48 16.17
N THR A 336 2.01 -2.51 15.45
CA THR A 336 2.01 -2.50 13.98
C THR A 336 3.43 -2.48 13.43
N PHE A 337 4.31 -1.65 13.99
CA PHE A 337 5.73 -1.63 13.61
C PHE A 337 6.45 -2.95 13.90
N TRP A 338 6.17 -3.57 15.05
CA TRP A 338 6.67 -4.92 15.37
C TRP A 338 6.17 -5.95 14.35
N GLY A 339 4.88 -5.93 14.03
CA GLY A 339 4.24 -6.83 13.08
C GLY A 339 4.89 -6.75 11.71
N PHE A 340 5.05 -5.53 11.18
CA PHE A 340 5.79 -5.32 9.93
C PHE A 340 7.22 -5.85 9.99
N SER A 341 7.95 -5.56 11.06
CA SER A 341 9.34 -6.02 11.23
C SER A 341 9.44 -7.54 11.19
N SER A 342 8.49 -8.24 11.84
CA SER A 342 8.39 -9.70 11.80
C SER A 342 8.08 -10.20 10.37
N TYR A 343 7.13 -9.58 9.68
CA TYR A 343 6.79 -9.96 8.30
C TYR A 343 7.97 -9.82 7.33
N ILE A 344 8.70 -8.71 7.42
CA ILE A 344 9.87 -8.39 6.59
C ILE A 344 10.98 -9.42 6.84
N TYR A 345 11.25 -9.75 8.11
CA TYR A 345 12.24 -10.75 8.47
C TYR A 345 11.89 -12.15 7.94
N GLY A 346 10.64 -12.57 8.12
CA GLY A 346 10.14 -13.85 7.60
C GLY A 346 10.22 -13.93 6.07
N SER A 347 9.79 -12.87 5.38
CA SER A 347 9.78 -12.83 3.91
C SER A 347 11.19 -12.85 3.31
N SER A 348 12.15 -12.19 3.97
CA SER A 348 13.55 -12.17 3.53
C SER A 348 14.25 -13.53 3.69
N SER A 349 13.95 -14.23 4.79
CA SER A 349 14.55 -15.52 5.13
C SER A 349 14.07 -16.67 4.22
N SER A 350 12.83 -16.58 3.72
CA SER A 350 12.27 -17.56 2.77
C SER A 350 12.91 -17.48 1.37
N ASN A 351 13.27 -16.28 0.93
CA ASN A 351 13.94 -16.08 -0.36
C ASN A 351 15.36 -16.65 -0.36
N SER A 352 16.08 -16.51 0.75
CA SER A 352 17.45 -17.00 0.90
C SER A 352 17.53 -18.53 0.99
N SER A 353 16.54 -19.18 1.59
CA SER A 353 16.44 -20.64 1.64
C SER A 353 16.09 -21.28 0.29
N THR A 354 15.28 -20.62 -0.54
CA THR A 354 14.95 -21.09 -1.91
C THR A 354 16.14 -20.95 -2.88
N GLN A 355 17.01 -19.97 -2.66
CA GLN A 355 18.25 -19.80 -3.42
C GLN A 355 19.29 -20.87 -3.08
N ALA A 356 19.40 -21.27 -1.80
CA ALA A 356 20.33 -22.31 -1.36
C ALA A 356 19.96 -23.72 -1.90
N SER A 357 18.67 -24.02 -2.08
CA SER A 357 18.22 -25.30 -2.66
C SER A 357 18.40 -25.39 -4.17
N SER A 358 18.43 -24.25 -4.88
CA SER A 358 18.64 -24.22 -6.34
C SER A 358 20.13 -24.17 -6.74
N SER A 359 21.03 -23.76 -5.84
CA SER A 359 22.48 -23.85 -6.03
C SER A 359 23.09 -25.19 -5.62
N SER A 360 22.29 -26.11 -5.07
CA SER A 360 22.71 -27.44 -4.60
C SER A 360 22.11 -28.60 -5.42
N SER A 361 21.47 -28.29 -6.56
CA SER A 361 20.92 -29.27 -7.50
C SER A 361 21.74 -29.38 -8.77
#